data_AF-A0A109JQ84-F1
#
_entry.id   AF-A0A109JQ84-F1
#
_cell.length_a   1.000
_cell.length_b   1.000
_cell.length_c   1.000
_cell.angle_alpha   90.00
_cell.angle_beta   90.00
_cell.angle_gamma   90.00
#
_symmetry.space_group_name_H-M   'P 1'
#
loop_
_entity.id
_entity.type
_entity.pdbx_description
1 polymer ?
#
loop_
_entity_poly.entity_id
_entity_poly.type
_entity_poly.pdbx_seq_one_letter_code
_entity_poly.pdbx_strand_id
1 'polypeptide(L)'
;MRARVRKFAHILERIGLAMAGAASGLFVAVHVGSSVSALTSQAFLLIMMLCGAVGFYLGIDTPQLAFHPKDGGSPRRIDAAEFLSAVGTFLATLVAFFSVGVIVLRGEPDFAWTAAVMVGWVLGVAMQIVAGTIARRRA
;
A
#
# COMPACT_ATOMS: atom_id res chain seq x y z
N MET A 1 -23.60 -11.76 -21.34
CA MET A 1 -22.56 -12.45 -20.53
C MET A 1 -21.29 -11.63 -20.32
N ARG A 2 -20.69 -11.05 -21.37
CA ARG A 2 -19.41 -10.30 -21.29
C ARG A 2 -19.34 -9.20 -20.21
N ALA A 3 -20.42 -8.44 -20.02
CA ALA A 3 -20.46 -7.37 -19.00
C ALA A 3 -20.43 -7.88 -17.54
N ARG A 4 -21.05 -9.03 -17.25
CA ARG A 4 -21.03 -9.64 -15.91
C ARG A 4 -19.64 -10.15 -15.56
N VAL A 5 -19.00 -10.87 -16.49
CA VAL A 5 -17.63 -11.38 -16.32
C VAL A 5 -16.63 -10.23 -16.10
N ARG A 6 -16.73 -9.14 -16.88
CA ARG A 6 -15.88 -7.95 -16.69
C ARG A 6 -16.07 -7.30 -15.32
N LYS A 7 -17.31 -7.20 -14.84
CA LYS A 7 -17.60 -6.64 -13.51
C LYS A 7 -17.03 -7.52 -12.39
N PHE A 8 -17.16 -8.84 -12.52
CA PHE A 8 -16.57 -9.79 -11.57
C PHE A 8 -15.04 -9.73 -11.57
N ALA A 9 -14.40 -9.70 -12.73
CA ALA A 9 -12.95 -9.58 -12.85
C ALA A 9 -12.42 -8.32 -12.15
N HIS A 10 -13.09 -7.18 -12.37
CA HIS A 10 -12.71 -5.92 -11.74
C HIS A 10 -12.84 -5.95 -10.20
N ILE A 11 -13.88 -6.59 -9.67
CA ILE A 11 -14.05 -6.75 -8.22
C ILE A 11 -12.94 -7.65 -7.66
N LEU A 12 -12.66 -8.76 -8.35
CA LEU A 12 -11.64 -9.71 -7.92
C LEU A 12 -10.24 -9.07 -7.91
N GLU A 13 -9.92 -8.27 -8.92
CA GLU A 13 -8.68 -7.50 -9.02
C GLU A 13 -8.52 -6.54 -7.84
N ARG A 14 -9.54 -5.73 -7.55
CA ARG A 14 -9.53 -4.77 -6.43
C ARG A 14 -9.34 -5.42 -5.08
N ILE A 15 -10.05 -6.54 -4.85
CA ILE A 15 -9.91 -7.32 -3.62
C ILE A 15 -8.51 -7.94 -3.55
N GLY A 16 -7.98 -8.43 -4.67
CA GLY A 16 -6.61 -8.93 -4.78
C GLY A 16 -5.57 -7.89 -4.37
N LEU A 17 -5.69 -6.66 -4.87
CA LEU A 17 -4.81 -5.55 -4.51
C LEU A 17 -4.89 -5.20 -3.03
N ALA A 18 -6.10 -5.15 -2.46
CA ALA A 18 -6.30 -4.92 -1.03
C ALA A 18 -5.69 -6.04 -0.18
N MET A 19 -5.85 -7.30 -0.58
CA MET A 19 -5.26 -8.45 0.11
C MET A 19 -3.73 -8.43 0.05
N ALA A 20 -3.13 -8.03 -1.08
CA ALA A 20 -1.68 -7.86 -1.19
C ALA A 20 -1.18 -6.76 -0.24
N GLY A 21 -1.89 -5.65 -0.14
CA GLY A 21 -1.62 -4.60 0.84
C GLY A 21 -1.73 -5.09 2.28
N ALA A 22 -2.78 -5.85 2.61
CA ALA A 22 -2.96 -6.44 3.93
C ALA A 22 -1.81 -7.38 4.31
N ALA A 23 -1.41 -8.27 3.40
CA ALA A 23 -0.28 -9.16 3.59
C ALA A 23 1.03 -8.38 3.80
N SER A 24 1.25 -7.32 3.01
CA SER A 24 2.43 -6.45 3.19
C SER A 24 2.51 -5.85 4.59
N GLY A 25 1.38 -5.34 5.11
CA GLY A 25 1.29 -4.78 6.45
C GLY A 25 1.51 -5.83 7.53
N LEU A 26 1.00 -7.05 7.34
CA LEU A 26 1.21 -8.15 8.27
C LEU A 26 2.69 -8.54 8.39
N PHE A 27 3.40 -8.69 7.28
CA PHE A 27 4.82 -9.06 7.31
C PHE A 27 5.68 -7.99 8.00
N VAL A 28 5.42 -6.71 7.70
CA VAL A 28 6.08 -5.60 8.39
C VAL A 28 5.75 -5.63 9.88
N ALA A 29 4.49 -5.83 10.25
CA ALA A 29 4.07 -5.86 11.65
C ALA A 29 4.73 -7.01 12.43
N VAL A 30 4.83 -8.21 11.84
CA VAL A 30 5.50 -9.35 12.46
C VAL A 30 7.01 -9.10 12.61
N HIS A 31 7.66 -8.56 11.58
CA HIS A 31 9.06 -8.18 11.64
C HIS A 31 9.31 -7.14 12.76
N VAL A 32 8.47 -6.11 12.85
CA VAL A 32 8.59 -5.08 13.89
C VAL A 32 8.31 -5.64 15.28
N GLY A 33 7.29 -6.48 15.41
CA GLY A 33 6.95 -7.17 16.65
C GLY A 33 8.07 -8.09 17.16
N SER A 34 8.86 -8.68 16.26
CA SER A 34 10.00 -9.52 16.67
C SER A 34 11.12 -8.75 17.39
N SER A 35 11.29 -7.45 17.12
CA SER A 35 12.25 -6.61 17.84
C SER A 35 11.62 -5.85 19.02
N VAL A 36 10.31 -5.58 18.97
CA VAL A 36 9.60 -4.79 19.98
C VAL A 36 8.40 -5.56 20.50
N SER A 37 8.55 -6.21 21.66
CA SER A 37 7.50 -7.05 22.26
C SER A 37 6.17 -6.31 22.47
N ALA A 38 6.19 -5.01 22.76
CA ALA A 38 4.99 -4.18 22.89
C ALA A 38 4.14 -4.08 21.59
N LEU A 39 4.76 -4.32 20.42
CA LEU A 39 4.11 -4.29 19.10
C LEU A 39 3.74 -5.68 18.57
N THR A 40 3.65 -6.69 19.44
CA THR A 40 3.21 -8.06 19.06
C THR A 40 1.71 -8.29 19.25
N SER A 41 0.97 -7.28 19.71
CA SER A 41 -0.46 -7.43 20.00
C SER A 41 -1.26 -7.77 18.74
N GLN A 42 -2.27 -8.62 18.88
CA GLN A 42 -3.18 -8.97 17.79
C GLN A 42 -3.86 -7.73 17.20
N ALA A 43 -4.18 -6.73 18.04
CA ALA A 43 -4.74 -5.46 17.61
C ALA A 43 -3.77 -4.70 16.69
N PHE A 44 -2.49 -4.65 17.03
CA PHE A 44 -1.47 -4.00 16.18
C PHE A 44 -1.35 -4.68 14.82
N LEU A 45 -1.28 -6.03 14.79
CA LEU A 45 -1.22 -6.79 13.54
C LEU A 45 -2.44 -6.51 12.65
N LEU A 46 -3.64 -6.50 13.23
CA LEU A 46 -4.88 -6.22 12.50
C LEU A 46 -4.95 -4.79 11.97
N ILE A 47 -4.49 -3.79 12.75
CA ILE A 47 -4.44 -2.40 12.31
C ILE A 47 -3.47 -2.26 11.13
N MET A 48 -2.28 -2.87 11.23
CA MET A 48 -1.29 -2.86 10.15
C MET A 48 -1.82 -3.51 8.87
N MET A 49 -2.51 -4.64 9.00
CA MET A 49 -3.21 -5.28 7.87
C MET A 49 -4.26 -4.36 7.25
N LEU A 50 -5.10 -3.73 8.07
CA LEU A 50 -6.16 -2.85 7.60
C LEU A 50 -5.60 -1.61 6.91
N CYS A 51 -4.58 -0.98 7.49
CA CYS A 51 -3.88 0.16 6.90
C CYS A 51 -3.24 -0.20 5.56
N GLY A 52 -2.57 -1.35 5.45
CA GLY A 52 -2.01 -1.83 4.19
C GLY A 52 -3.10 -2.11 3.14
N ALA A 53 -4.20 -2.74 3.53
CA ALA A 53 -5.34 -3.01 2.65
C ALA A 53 -5.94 -1.71 2.10
N VAL A 54 -6.18 -0.74 2.98
CA VAL A 54 -6.71 0.58 2.62
C VAL A 54 -5.72 1.33 1.75
N GLY A 55 -4.43 1.34 2.07
CA GLY A 55 -3.39 2.00 1.26
C GLY A 55 -3.36 1.47 -0.18
N PHE A 56 -3.23 0.16 -0.34
CA PHE A 56 -3.11 -0.45 -1.67
C PHE A 56 -4.41 -0.36 -2.47
N TYR A 57 -5.56 -0.53 -1.81
CA TYR A 57 -6.85 -0.31 -2.44
C TYR A 57 -6.99 1.15 -2.90
N LEU A 58 -6.72 2.12 -2.01
CA LEU A 58 -6.94 3.52 -2.35
C LEU A 58 -5.92 4.08 -3.33
N GLY A 59 -4.67 3.63 -3.26
CA GLY A 59 -3.55 4.13 -4.05
C GLY A 59 -3.38 3.43 -5.40
N ILE A 60 -3.55 2.11 -5.48
CA ILE A 60 -3.38 1.38 -6.75
C ILE A 60 -4.68 1.41 -7.56
N ASP A 61 -5.84 1.24 -6.91
CA ASP A 61 -7.15 1.36 -7.54
C ASP A 61 -7.65 2.82 -7.56
N THR A 62 -6.72 3.79 -7.65
CA THR A 62 -7.07 5.15 -8.04
C THR A 62 -7.77 5.12 -9.40
N PRO A 63 -8.94 5.75 -9.55
CA PRO A 63 -9.63 5.79 -10.83
C PRO A 63 -8.69 6.46 -11.85
N GLN A 64 -8.18 5.67 -12.80
CA GLN A 64 -7.48 6.21 -13.95
C GLN A 64 -8.49 7.04 -14.73
N LEU A 65 -8.36 8.37 -14.66
CA LEU A 65 -9.14 9.26 -15.50
C LEU A 65 -8.77 8.89 -16.93
N ALA A 66 -9.72 8.30 -17.65
CA ALA A 66 -9.52 7.85 -19.03
C ALA A 66 -8.88 8.99 -19.83
N PHE A 67 -7.68 8.72 -20.36
CA PHE A 67 -6.97 9.58 -21.28
C PHE A 67 -7.86 9.89 -22.49
N HIS A 68 -8.70 10.91 -22.38
CA HIS A 68 -9.29 11.61 -23.53
C HIS A 68 -8.48 12.88 -23.74
N PRO A 69 -7.77 13.02 -24.87
CA PRO A 69 -7.05 14.24 -25.19
C PRO A 69 -8.08 15.27 -25.67
N LYS A 70 -8.61 16.09 -24.76
CA LYS A 70 -9.28 17.34 -25.12
C LYS A 70 -8.93 18.42 -24.10
N ASP A 71 -8.06 19.31 -24.57
CA ASP A 71 -8.04 20.75 -24.30
C ASP A 71 -7.96 21.23 -22.84
N GLY A 72 -6.79 21.78 -22.51
CA GLY A 72 -6.76 23.14 -21.94
C GLY A 72 -6.91 23.34 -20.43
N GLY A 73 -6.74 22.33 -19.58
CA GLY A 73 -6.91 22.49 -18.12
C GLY A 73 -5.87 21.81 -17.22
N SER A 74 -4.75 22.49 -16.96
CA SER A 74 -3.73 22.22 -15.92
C SER A 74 -3.10 20.80 -15.83
N PRO A 75 -1.96 20.55 -16.52
CA PRO A 75 -1.33 19.21 -16.61
C PRO A 75 -0.55 18.74 -15.36
N ARG A 76 -0.30 19.60 -14.37
CA ARG A 76 0.82 19.38 -13.42
C ARG A 76 0.46 18.66 -12.10
N ARG A 77 -0.83 18.58 -11.74
CA ARG A 77 -1.25 18.02 -10.43
C ARG A 77 -1.74 16.57 -10.49
N ILE A 78 -2.07 16.06 -11.68
CA ILE A 78 -2.53 14.68 -11.88
C ILE A 78 -1.33 13.72 -11.80
N ASP A 79 -0.22 14.11 -12.43
CA ASP A 79 1.05 13.36 -12.44
C ASP A 79 1.65 13.20 -11.03
N ALA A 80 1.52 14.24 -10.18
CA ALA A 80 2.05 14.22 -8.83
C ALA A 80 1.34 13.20 -7.91
N ALA A 81 0.03 12.99 -8.07
CA ALA A 81 -0.71 12.03 -7.25
C ALA A 81 -0.42 10.58 -7.67
N GLU A 82 -0.33 10.33 -8.97
CA GLU A 82 0.07 9.03 -9.50
C GLU A 82 1.50 8.68 -9.12
N PHE A 83 2.44 9.63 -9.27
CA PHE A 83 3.81 9.47 -8.82
C PHE A 83 3.90 9.21 -7.31
N LEU A 84 3.15 9.96 -6.49
CA LEU A 84 3.13 9.76 -5.04
C LEU A 84 2.59 8.38 -4.67
N SER A 85 1.57 7.88 -5.37
CA SER A 85 1.05 6.53 -5.17
C SER A 85 2.07 5.45 -5.59
N ALA A 86 2.75 5.65 -6.72
CA ALA A 86 3.77 4.73 -7.21
C ALA A 86 4.97 4.64 -6.25
N VAL A 87 5.48 5.78 -5.79
CA VAL A 87 6.54 5.85 -4.78
C VAL A 87 6.07 5.21 -3.46
N GLY A 88 4.84 5.50 -3.03
CA GLY A 88 4.29 4.92 -1.81
C GLY A 88 4.17 3.40 -1.88
N THR A 89 3.71 2.88 -3.02
CA THR A 89 3.61 1.44 -3.30
C THR A 89 4.99 0.78 -3.33
N PHE A 90 5.94 1.39 -4.04
CA PHE A 90 7.31 0.89 -4.08
C PHE A 90 7.92 0.83 -2.68
N LEU A 91 7.81 1.91 -1.90
CA LEU A 91 8.37 1.96 -0.55
C LEU A 91 7.72 0.92 0.38
N ALA A 92 6.39 0.82 0.38
CA ALA A 92 5.65 -0.14 1.22
C ALA A 92 5.94 -1.60 0.84
N THR A 93 6.05 -1.91 -0.45
CA THR A 93 6.39 -3.26 -0.92
C THR A 93 7.86 -3.61 -0.69
N LEU A 94 8.77 -2.64 -0.83
CA LEU A 94 10.20 -2.84 -0.60
C LEU A 94 10.49 -3.23 0.85
N VAL A 95 9.93 -2.50 1.81
CA VAL A 95 10.13 -2.81 3.23
C VAL A 95 9.40 -4.09 3.64
N ALA A 96 8.26 -4.42 3.01
CA ALA A 96 7.60 -5.71 3.20
C ALA A 96 8.44 -6.87 2.65
N PHE A 97 9.09 -6.70 1.49
CA PHE A 97 10.01 -7.68 0.91
C PHE A 97 11.18 -7.96 1.86
N PHE A 98 11.82 -6.91 2.40
CA PHE A 98 12.87 -7.08 3.39
C PHE A 98 12.36 -7.75 4.68
N SER A 99 11.16 -7.39 5.13
CA SER A 99 10.54 -8.01 6.31
C SER A 99 10.36 -9.53 6.11
N VAL A 100 9.83 -9.95 4.96
CA VAL A 100 9.72 -11.37 4.59
C VAL A 100 11.09 -12.03 4.55
N GLY A 101 12.09 -11.38 3.94
CA GLY A 101 13.46 -11.89 3.86
C GLY A 101 14.06 -12.16 5.24
N VAL A 102 13.94 -11.21 6.18
CA VAL A 102 14.44 -11.39 7.56
C VAL A 102 13.69 -12.52 8.28
N ILE A 103 12.36 -12.59 8.13
CA ILE A 103 11.55 -13.64 8.75
C ILE A 103 11.95 -15.03 8.22
N VAL A 104 12.07 -15.19 6.90
CA VAL A 104 12.37 -16.48 6.25
C VAL A 104 13.81 -16.92 6.53
N LEU A 105 14.77 -15.98 6.49
CA LEU A 105 16.18 -16.26 6.75
C LEU A 105 16.50 -16.33 8.26
N ARG A 106 15.51 -16.12 9.13
CA ARG A 106 15.67 -16.05 10.59
C ARG A 106 16.78 -15.07 11.01
N GLY A 107 16.86 -13.94 10.33
CA GLY A 107 17.81 -12.88 10.66
C GLY A 107 17.43 -12.20 11.97
N GLU A 108 18.42 -11.84 12.78
CA GLU A 108 18.21 -11.02 13.97
C GLU A 108 18.01 -9.56 13.53
N PRO A 109 16.81 -8.97 13.73
CA PRO A 109 16.56 -7.63 13.25
C PRO A 109 17.17 -6.61 14.21
N ASP A 110 18.14 -5.86 13.70
CA ASP A 110 18.75 -4.75 14.40
C ASP A 110 17.74 -3.64 14.64
N PHE A 111 17.74 -3.00 15.82
CA PHE A 111 16.68 -2.06 16.21
C PHE A 111 16.55 -0.88 15.23
N ALA A 112 17.68 -0.35 14.75
CA ALA A 112 17.71 0.72 13.76
C ALA A 112 17.10 0.30 12.42
N TRP A 113 17.33 -0.95 12.00
CA TRP A 113 16.75 -1.50 10.77
C TRP A 113 15.24 -1.67 10.91
N THR A 114 14.78 -2.22 12.04
CA THR A 114 13.35 -2.37 12.33
C THR A 114 12.63 -1.03 12.34
N ALA A 115 13.24 0.00 12.93
CA ALA A 115 12.70 1.36 12.91
C ALA A 115 12.62 1.91 11.47
N ALA A 116 13.66 1.71 10.66
CA ALA A 116 13.67 2.14 9.26
C ALA A 116 12.58 1.43 8.42
N VAL A 117 12.40 0.13 8.62
CA VAL A 117 11.33 -0.68 7.98
C VAL A 117 9.95 -0.14 8.36
N MET A 118 9.72 0.12 9.65
CA MET A 118 8.44 0.64 10.12
C MET A 118 8.14 2.04 9.56
N VAL A 119 9.12 2.95 9.62
CA VAL A 119 8.96 4.31 9.09
C VAL A 119 8.73 4.29 7.58
N GLY A 120 9.53 3.50 6.84
CA GLY A 120 9.38 3.35 5.39
C GLY A 120 7.99 2.83 5.02
N TRP A 121 7.48 1.84 5.75
CA TRP A 121 6.15 1.30 5.49
C TRP A 121 5.04 2.31 5.77
N VAL A 122 5.09 2.98 6.93
CA VAL A 122 4.09 4.00 7.31
C VAL A 122 4.08 5.14 6.30
N LEU A 123 5.25 5.64 5.89
CA LEU A 123 5.35 6.67 4.86
C LEU A 123 4.78 6.19 3.53
N GLY A 124 5.11 4.96 3.11
CA GLY A 124 4.61 4.40 1.86
C GLY A 124 3.08 4.30 1.81
N VAL A 125 2.48 3.74 2.88
CA VAL A 125 1.02 3.61 2.99
C VAL A 125 0.35 4.99 3.11
N ALA A 126 0.93 5.92 3.87
CA ALA A 126 0.39 7.27 3.99
C ALA A 126 0.36 7.98 2.62
N MET A 127 1.42 7.86 1.83
CA MET A 127 1.49 8.39 0.46
C MET A 127 0.39 7.82 -0.43
N GLN A 128 0.14 6.51 -0.39
CA GLN A 128 -0.95 5.87 -1.13
C GLN A 128 -2.34 6.38 -0.72
N ILE A 129 -2.60 6.50 0.58
CA ILE A 129 -3.89 7.00 1.09
C ILE A 129 -4.11 8.45 0.67
N VAL A 130 -3.09 9.30 0.80
CA VAL A 130 -3.16 10.72 0.39
C VAL A 130 -3.36 10.84 -1.12
N ALA A 131 -2.57 10.13 -1.92
CA ALA A 131 -2.73 10.11 -3.38
C ALA A 131 -4.13 9.65 -3.80
N GLY A 132 -4.60 8.55 -3.22
CA GLY A 132 -5.92 8.00 -3.48
C GLY A 132 -7.06 8.94 -3.13
N THR A 133 -6.98 9.59 -1.96
CA THR A 133 -8.00 10.53 -1.51
C THR A 133 -8.04 11.79 -2.37
N ILE A 134 -6.87 12.31 -2.78
CA ILE A 134 -6.78 13.46 -3.71
C ILE A 134 -7.40 13.11 -5.07
N ALA A 135 -7.11 11.93 -5.61
CA ALA A 135 -7.65 11.49 -6.89
C ALA A 135 -9.19 11.39 -6.87
N ARG A 136 -9.76 10.82 -5.80
CA ARG A 136 -11.23 10.65 -5.66
C ARG A 136 -11.98 11.95 -5.38
N ARG A 137 -11.40 12.92 -4.66
CA ARG A 137 -12.07 14.23 -4.45
C ARG A 137 -12.20 15.07 -5.73
N ARG A 138 -11.54 14.65 -6.81
CA ARG A 138 -11.52 15.36 -8.10
C ARG A 138 -12.36 14.67 -9.19
N ALA A 139 -12.81 13.44 -8.95
CA ALA A 139 -13.67 12.66 -9.85
C ALA A 139 -15.15 12.97 -9.55
#